data_AF-A0A2S9B2S3-F1
#
_entry.id   AF-A0A2S9B2S3-F1
#
_cell.length_a   1.000
_cell.length_b   1.000
_cell.length_c   1.000
_cell.angle_alpha   90.00
_cell.angle_beta   90.00
_cell.angle_gamma   90.00
#
_symmetry.space_group_name_H-M   'P 1'
#
loop_
_entity.id
_entity.type
_entity.pdbx_description
1 polymer ?
#
loop_
_entity_poly.entity_id
_entity_poly.type
_entity_poly.pdbx_seq_one_letter_code
_entity_poly.pdbx_strand_id
1 'polypeptide(L)'
;MSSVLHEDPYLESWRWMGRQIRCGLNPNEPRLIEHYLNEGRYLACCTATHPWTIAETSFRLLMDTATDIALPWHWRSSCLDQAWRPLRDLEKLSQCACRLKRWQTFAWQLATCELLPSLSVSDLVQGSNDE
;
A
#
# COMPACT_ATOMS: atom_id res chain seq x y z
N MET A 1 25.84 -19.19 6.89
CA MET A 1 25.17 -19.76 5.70
C MET A 1 23.72 -19.33 5.79
N SER A 2 23.34 -18.28 5.05
CA SER A 2 21.97 -17.76 5.07
C SER A 2 21.06 -18.79 4.42
N SER A 3 20.18 -19.41 5.20
CA SER A 3 19.09 -20.21 4.67
C SER A 3 18.20 -19.27 3.87
N VAL A 4 18.32 -19.29 2.55
CA VAL A 4 17.36 -18.64 1.66
C VAL A 4 16.04 -19.36 1.92
N LEU A 5 15.17 -18.72 2.71
CA LEU A 5 13.82 -19.22 2.94
C LEU A 5 13.13 -19.29 1.58
N HIS A 6 12.30 -20.31 1.37
CA HIS A 6 11.55 -20.48 0.13
C HIS A 6 10.69 -19.22 -0.10
N GLU A 7 10.99 -18.45 -1.13
CA GLU A 7 10.42 -17.11 -1.35
C GLU A 7 8.92 -17.15 -1.64
N ASP A 8 8.46 -18.20 -2.35
CA ASP A 8 7.08 -18.32 -2.85
C ASP A 8 5.99 -18.19 -1.76
N PRO A 9 5.98 -18.99 -0.67
CA PRO A 9 4.90 -18.90 0.32
C PRO A 9 4.81 -17.56 1.03
N TYR A 10 5.95 -16.93 1.34
CA TYR A 10 5.97 -15.62 2.01
C TYR A 10 5.54 -14.50 1.06
N LEU A 11 5.97 -14.57 -0.20
CA LEU A 11 5.57 -13.60 -1.22
C LEU A 11 4.07 -13.70 -1.52
N GLU A 12 3.51 -14.90 -1.58
CA GLU A 12 2.07 -15.13 -1.71
C GLU A 12 1.28 -14.58 -0.52
N SER A 13 1.72 -14.86 0.71
CA SER A 13 1.09 -14.33 1.92
C SER A 13 1.08 -12.79 1.92
N TRP A 14 2.21 -12.18 1.56
CA TRP A 14 2.32 -10.73 1.46
C TRP A 14 1.43 -10.13 0.37
N ARG A 15 1.35 -10.78 -0.80
CA ARG A 15 0.42 -10.39 -1.88
C ARG A 15 -1.04 -10.53 -1.46
N TRP A 16 -1.38 -11.56 -0.68
CA TRP A 16 -2.72 -11.77 -0.16
C TRP A 16 -3.12 -10.66 0.81
N MET A 17 -2.26 -10.28 1.75
CA MET A 17 -2.49 -9.12 2.61
C MET A 17 -2.63 -7.84 1.80
N GLY A 18 -1.80 -7.64 0.77
CA GLY A 18 -1.92 -6.51 -0.13
C GLY A 18 -3.30 -6.42 -0.81
N ARG A 19 -3.86 -7.57 -1.22
CA ARG A 19 -5.21 -7.65 -1.78
C ARG A 19 -6.29 -7.32 -0.75
N GLN A 20 -6.15 -7.83 0.49
CA GLN A 20 -7.07 -7.49 1.58
C GLN A 20 -7.09 -5.98 1.84
N ILE A 21 -5.91 -5.32 1.80
CA ILE A 21 -5.81 -3.86 1.95
C ILE A 21 -6.47 -3.14 0.78
N ARG A 22 -6.11 -3.51 -0.47
CA ARG A 22 -6.61 -2.84 -1.67
C ARG A 22 -8.13 -2.88 -1.77
N CYS A 23 -8.73 -4.00 -1.39
CA CYS A 23 -10.18 -4.20 -1.46
C CYS A 23 -10.90 -3.82 -0.16
N GLY A 24 -10.18 -3.37 0.87
CA GLY A 24 -10.78 -3.05 2.18
C GLY A 24 -11.59 -4.21 2.77
N LEU A 25 -11.08 -5.45 2.70
CA LEU A 25 -11.86 -6.64 3.08
C LEU A 25 -12.21 -6.70 4.58
N ASN A 26 -11.38 -6.09 5.44
CA ASN A 26 -11.67 -5.90 6.85
C ASN A 26 -11.17 -4.51 7.30
N PRO A 27 -11.93 -3.44 7.01
CA PRO A 27 -11.46 -2.07 7.20
C PRO A 27 -11.40 -1.67 8.69
N ASN A 28 -12.03 -2.46 9.57
CA ASN A 28 -12.00 -2.27 11.02
C ASN A 28 -10.74 -2.87 11.68
N GLU A 29 -9.86 -3.53 10.92
CA GLU A 29 -8.60 -4.10 11.41
C GLU A 29 -7.38 -3.36 10.82
N PRO A 30 -7.09 -2.12 11.26
CA PRO A 30 -5.97 -1.32 10.73
C PRO A 30 -4.59 -1.93 10.99
N ARG A 31 -4.47 -2.88 11.93
CA ARG A 31 -3.21 -3.59 12.20
C ARG A 31 -2.74 -4.40 10.99
N LEU A 32 -3.64 -4.75 10.07
CA LEU A 32 -3.28 -5.40 8.81
C LEU A 32 -2.25 -4.58 8.01
N ILE A 33 -2.36 -3.25 8.00
CA ILE A 33 -1.42 -2.37 7.29
C ILE A 33 -0.03 -2.48 7.91
N GLU A 34 0.05 -2.42 9.24
CA GLU A 34 1.33 -2.57 9.94
C GLU A 34 1.94 -3.95 9.72
N HIS A 35 1.13 -5.01 9.79
CA HIS A 35 1.60 -6.36 9.53
C HIS A 35 2.13 -6.52 8.10
N TYR A 36 1.40 -6.03 7.09
CA TYR A 36 1.84 -6.02 5.70
C TYR A 36 3.18 -5.28 5.50
N LEU A 37 3.36 -4.12 6.14
CA LEU A 37 4.62 -3.36 6.06
C LEU A 37 5.78 -4.07 6.77
N ASN A 38 5.53 -4.73 7.90
CA ASN A 38 6.54 -5.50 8.62
C ASN A 38 6.96 -6.76 7.85
N GLU A 39 6.00 -7.50 7.31
CA GLU A 39 6.25 -8.68 6.47
C GLU A 39 6.98 -8.30 5.17
N GLY A 40 6.65 -7.16 4.57
CA GLY A 40 7.41 -6.63 3.43
C GLY A 40 8.89 -6.38 3.76
N ARG A 41 9.18 -5.76 4.91
CA ARG A 41 10.57 -5.58 5.36
C ARG A 41 11.27 -6.90 5.65
N TYR A 42 10.55 -7.88 6.20
CA TYR A 42 11.08 -9.22 6.39
C TYR A 42 11.46 -9.89 5.05
N LEU A 43 10.56 -9.85 4.05
CA LEU A 43 10.83 -10.32 2.71
C LEU A 43 12.09 -9.68 2.12
N ALA A 44 12.20 -8.36 2.17
CA ALA A 44 13.35 -7.63 1.68
C ALA A 44 14.69 -8.01 2.34
N CYS A 45 14.65 -8.45 3.60
CA CYS A 45 15.83 -8.87 4.37
C CYS A 45 16.17 -10.36 4.20
N CYS A 46 15.19 -11.20 3.87
CA CYS A 46 15.31 -12.66 3.97
C CYS A 46 15.11 -13.41 2.64
N THR A 47 14.75 -12.72 1.55
CA THR A 47 14.57 -13.30 0.22
C THR A 47 15.34 -12.52 -0.86
N ALA A 48 15.23 -12.93 -2.13
CA ALA A 48 15.85 -12.23 -3.25
C ALA A 48 15.07 -10.97 -3.68
N THR A 49 13.88 -10.73 -3.14
CA THR A 49 13.08 -9.55 -3.49
C THR A 49 13.79 -8.27 -3.05
N HIS A 50 14.11 -7.39 -4.00
CA HIS A 50 14.85 -6.16 -3.72
C HIS A 50 14.04 -5.19 -2.81
N PRO A 51 14.66 -4.56 -1.78
CA PRO A 51 13.96 -3.67 -0.83
C PRO A 51 13.20 -2.52 -1.48
N TRP A 52 13.75 -1.93 -2.56
CA TRP A 52 13.07 -0.91 -3.35
C TRP A 52 11.73 -1.40 -3.91
N THR A 53 11.67 -2.64 -4.43
CA THR A 53 10.45 -3.21 -5.00
C THR A 53 9.37 -3.37 -3.94
N ILE A 54 9.73 -3.82 -2.74
CA ILE A 54 8.80 -3.91 -1.60
C ILE A 54 8.27 -2.52 -1.25
N ALA A 55 9.17 -1.56 -0.96
CA ALA A 55 8.78 -0.24 -0.48
C ALA A 55 7.93 0.51 -1.53
N GLU A 56 8.30 0.41 -2.80
CA GLU A 56 7.56 1.01 -3.90
C GLU A 56 6.16 0.40 -4.07
N THR A 57 6.06 -0.93 -4.00
CA THR A 57 4.78 -1.63 -4.09
C THR A 57 3.87 -1.28 -2.92
N SER A 58 4.42 -1.25 -1.70
CA SER A 58 3.68 -0.87 -0.50
C SER A 58 3.20 0.59 -0.55
N PHE A 59 4.04 1.52 -1.01
CA PHE A 59 3.63 2.92 -1.16
C PHE A 59 2.47 3.05 -2.15
N ARG A 60 2.59 2.45 -3.33
CA ARG A 60 1.52 2.47 -4.34
C ARG A 60 0.23 1.87 -3.82
N LEU A 61 0.30 0.70 -3.18
CA LEU A 61 -0.87 0.06 -2.60
C LEU A 61 -1.62 1.01 -1.66
N LEU A 62 -0.91 1.68 -0.76
CA LEU A 62 -1.53 2.58 0.22
C LEU A 62 -2.12 3.83 -0.45
N MET A 63 -1.43 4.41 -1.44
CA MET A 63 -1.94 5.56 -2.20
C MET A 63 -3.17 5.21 -3.06
N ASP A 64 -3.11 4.08 -3.77
CA ASP A 64 -4.22 3.58 -4.59
C ASP A 64 -5.44 3.27 -3.73
N THR A 65 -5.23 2.72 -2.52
CA THR A 65 -6.30 2.44 -1.56
C THR A 65 -6.86 3.73 -0.94
N ALA A 66 -6.00 4.69 -0.59
CA ALA A 66 -6.41 5.97 0.00
C ALA A 66 -7.26 6.81 -0.97
N THR A 67 -6.94 6.78 -2.26
CA THR A 67 -7.64 7.56 -3.30
C THR A 67 -8.91 6.87 -3.83
N ASP A 68 -9.17 5.62 -3.43
CA ASP A 68 -10.35 4.87 -3.87
C ASP A 68 -11.62 5.31 -3.13
N ILE A 69 -12.45 6.12 -3.78
CA ILE A 69 -13.67 6.67 -3.18
C ILE A 69 -14.75 5.61 -2.89
N ALA A 70 -14.65 4.41 -3.46
CA ALA A 70 -15.56 3.32 -3.16
C ALA A 70 -15.29 2.68 -1.78
N LEU A 71 -14.11 2.93 -1.20
CA LEU A 71 -13.76 2.39 0.11
C LEU A 71 -14.22 3.30 1.26
N PRO A 72 -14.43 2.75 2.48
CA PRO A 72 -14.79 3.54 3.65
C PRO A 72 -13.74 4.60 3.99
N TRP A 73 -14.20 5.81 4.34
CA TRP A 73 -13.33 6.95 4.65
C TRP A 73 -12.23 6.62 5.66
N HIS A 74 -12.60 5.97 6.79
CA HIS A 74 -11.64 5.65 7.84
C HIS A 74 -10.51 4.71 7.37
N TRP A 75 -10.80 3.78 6.46
CA TRP A 75 -9.80 2.87 5.90
C TRP A 75 -8.84 3.61 4.98
N ARG A 76 -9.39 4.49 4.14
CA ARG A 76 -8.63 5.34 3.24
C ARG A 76 -7.69 6.28 4.01
N SER A 77 -8.19 6.93 5.06
CA SER A 77 -7.38 7.75 5.97
C SER A 77 -6.28 6.92 6.63
N SER A 78 -6.60 5.73 7.13
CA SER A 78 -5.60 4.83 7.73
C SER A 78 -4.49 4.44 6.74
N CYS A 79 -4.83 4.20 5.47
CA CYS A 79 -3.83 3.92 4.44
C CYS A 79 -2.93 5.13 4.17
N LEU A 80 -3.52 6.32 4.04
CA LEU A 80 -2.77 7.56 3.83
C LEU A 80 -1.82 7.85 4.99
N ASP A 81 -2.31 7.72 6.23
CA ASP A 81 -1.54 7.93 7.46
C ASP A 81 -0.36 6.95 7.61
N GLN A 82 -0.37 5.82 6.91
CA GLN A 82 0.72 4.85 6.92
C GLN A 82 1.64 4.95 5.70
N ALA A 83 1.25 5.67 4.65
CA ALA A 83 1.99 5.76 3.37
C ALA A 83 3.37 6.44 3.51
N TRP A 84 3.57 7.27 4.53
CA TRP A 84 4.87 7.87 4.83
C TRP A 84 5.95 6.83 5.19
N ARG A 85 5.56 5.66 5.75
CA ARG A 85 6.50 4.61 6.18
C ARG A 85 7.27 4.03 4.98
N PRO A 86 6.60 3.49 3.93
CA PRO A 86 7.32 3.05 2.73
C PRO A 86 7.97 4.20 1.95
N LEU A 87 7.41 5.43 2.00
CA LEU A 87 8.08 6.59 1.38
C LEU A 87 9.44 6.89 2.03
N ARG A 88 9.53 6.81 3.36
CA ARG A 88 10.79 6.96 4.10
C ARG A 88 11.77 5.83 3.79
N ASP A 89 11.28 4.61 3.58
CA ASP A 89 12.14 3.50 3.17
C ASP A 89 12.69 3.72 1.75
N LEU A 90 11.87 4.26 0.82
CA LEU A 90 12.32 4.66 -0.53
C LEU A 90 13.35 5.79 -0.51
N GLU A 91 13.21 6.77 0.38
CA GLU A 91 14.18 7.86 0.56
C GLU A 91 15.58 7.30 0.83
N LYS A 92 15.70 6.39 1.81
CA LYS A 92 16.96 5.74 2.19
C LYS A 92 17.58 4.93 1.05
N LEU A 93 16.76 4.40 0.15
CA LEU A 93 17.17 3.57 -0.98
C LEU A 93 17.46 4.40 -2.26
N SER A 94 17.27 5.72 -2.23
CA SER A 94 17.39 6.63 -3.37
C SER A 94 18.83 7.07 -3.66
N GLN A 95 19.73 6.11 -3.81
CA GLN A 95 21.18 6.35 -3.97
C GLN A 95 21.60 6.73 -5.40
N CYS A 96 20.70 6.64 -6.39
CA CYS A 96 20.92 7.13 -7.76
C CYS A 96 19.97 8.27 -8.08
N ALA A 97 20.36 9.14 -9.00
CA ALA A 97 19.50 10.20 -9.54
C ALA A 97 18.15 9.67 -10.05
N CYS A 98 18.14 8.48 -10.65
CA CYS A 98 16.94 7.79 -11.11
C CYS A 98 15.91 7.55 -9.99
N ARG A 99 16.38 7.00 -8.87
CA ARG A 99 15.55 6.64 -7.71
C ARG A 99 15.17 7.88 -6.92
N LEU A 100 16.08 8.85 -6.77
CA LEU A 100 15.81 10.13 -6.12
C LEU A 100 14.67 10.88 -6.83
N LYS A 101 14.71 10.97 -8.17
CA LYS A 101 13.62 11.59 -8.95
C LYS A 101 12.29 10.88 -8.72
N ARG A 102 12.30 9.55 -8.68
CA ARG A 102 11.09 8.75 -8.44
C ARG A 102 10.54 8.92 -7.03
N TRP A 103 11.42 8.96 -6.03
CA TRP A 103 11.04 9.27 -4.65
C TRP A 103 10.44 10.67 -4.53
N GLN A 104 11.01 11.69 -5.18
CA GLN A 104 10.46 13.05 -5.18
C GLN A 104 9.04 13.09 -5.76
N THR A 105 8.76 12.32 -6.83
CA THR A 105 7.40 12.18 -7.37
C THR A 105 6.44 11.59 -6.34
N PHE A 106 6.83 10.54 -5.63
CA PHE A 106 6.01 9.95 -4.58
C PHE A 106 5.83 10.87 -3.37
N ALA A 107 6.88 11.60 -2.97
CA ALA A 107 6.81 12.56 -1.89
C ALA A 107 5.84 13.70 -2.22
N TRP A 108 5.87 14.19 -3.46
CA TRP A 108 4.91 15.18 -3.94
C TRP A 108 3.49 14.62 -3.94
N GLN A 109 3.28 13.41 -4.47
CA GLN A 109 1.97 12.75 -4.45
C GLN A 109 1.39 12.64 -3.04
N LEU A 110 2.19 12.23 -2.06
CA LEU A 110 1.74 12.13 -0.67
C LEU A 110 1.43 13.51 -0.09
N ALA A 111 2.28 14.51 -0.35
CA ALA A 111 2.14 15.86 0.18
C ALA A 111 0.92 16.61 -0.39
N THR A 112 0.51 16.30 -1.62
CA THR A 112 -0.61 16.94 -2.30
C THR A 112 -1.86 16.06 -2.37
N CYS A 113 -1.87 14.93 -1.67
CA CYS A 113 -3.02 14.02 -1.71
C CYS A 113 -4.20 14.62 -0.96
N GLU A 114 -5.29 14.89 -1.67
CA GLU A 114 -6.56 15.29 -1.08
C GLU A 114 -7.53 14.09 -1.06
N LEU A 115 -8.06 13.77 0.11
CA LEU A 115 -9.07 12.72 0.24
C LEU A 115 -10.44 13.27 -0.13
N LEU A 116 -10.93 12.88 -1.31
CA LEU A 116 -12.32 13.09 -1.70
C LEU A 116 -13.27 12.30 -0.78
N PRO A 117 -14.49 12.78 -0.50
CA PRO A 117 -15.49 12.02 0.25
C PRO A 117 -15.70 10.62 -0.34
N SER A 118 -15.95 9.62 0.51
CA SER A 118 -16.37 8.31 0.03
C SER A 118 -17.78 8.41 -0.57
N LEU A 119 -18.08 7.48 -1.50
CA LEU A 119 -19.40 7.40 -2.11
C LEU A 119 -20.50 7.33 -1.04
N SER A 120 -21.56 8.11 -1.23
CA SER A 120 -22.73 8.03 -0.36
C SER A 120 -23.52 6.75 -0.67
N VAL A 121 -24.33 6.30 0.28
CA VAL A 121 -25.24 5.15 0.06
C VAL A 121 -26.16 5.39 -1.15
N SER A 122 -26.54 6.65 -1.40
CA SER A 122 -27.39 7.02 -2.54
C SER A 122 -26.69 6.85 -3.89
N ASP A 123 -25.37 7.05 -3.96
CA ASP A 123 -24.60 6.90 -5.21
C ASP A 123 -24.45 5.44 -5.62
N LEU A 124 -24.55 4.50 -4.66
CA LEU A 124 -24.45 3.06 -4.91
C LEU A 124 -25.70 2.45 -5.58
N VAL A 125 -26.83 3.17 -5.59
CA VAL A 125 -28.13 2.67 -6.08
C VAL A 125 -28.30 2.82 -7.60
N GLN A 126 -27.38 3.49 -8.30
CA GLN A 126 -27.47 3.72 -9.75
C GLN A 126 -27.32 2.46 -10.63
N GLY A 127 -27.23 1.27 -10.04
CA GLY A 127 -27.20 -0.03 -10.74
C GLY A 127 -28.52 -0.81 -10.75
N SER A 128 -29.59 -0.34 -10.10
CA SER A 128 -30.89 -1.05 -10.03
C SER A 128 -31.97 -0.43 -10.92
N ASN A 129 -31.66 -0.09 -12.16
CA ASN A 129 -32.71 0.11 -13.15
C ASN A 129 -33.00 -1.27 -13.76
N ASP A 130 -34.00 -1.93 -13.19
CA ASP A 130 -34.64 -3.10 -13.78
C ASP A 130 -35.23 -2.73 -15.15
N GLU A 131 -34.64 -3.27 -16.21
CA GLU A 131 -35.33 -3.69 -17.44
C GLU A 131 -35.03 -5.15 -17.74
#